data_AF-A0A6G3MIG3-F1
#
_entry.id   AF-A0A6G3MIG3-F1
#
_cell.length_a   1.000
_cell.length_b   1.000
_cell.length_c   1.000
_cell.angle_alpha   90.00
_cell.angle_beta   90.00
_cell.angle_gamma   90.00
#
_symmetry.space_group_name_H-M   'P 1'
#
loop_
_entity.id
_entity.type
_entity.pdbx_description
1 polymer ?
#
loop_
_entity_poly.entity_id
_entity_poly.type
_entity_poly.pdbx_seq_one_letter_code
_entity_poly.pdbx_strand_id
1 'polypeptide(L)'
;ITQYPLNAAINDVSYMLKVHRNILHINASNKGLIFGDIKIYLTDNTAISSRDSTVSIPDYTKILDFETNCKYVLLLEKETVFSKLCHQNFLPLMKKFILITARGMPDINTRGFLKILTNKLSLPVFALMDPDPYGIHIYIIYKYGSKNLAHYNFQLNCNFIFWIGVHPSDLIRFLSIKHLLKYIFSYFIQFKKICCCHHKL
;
A
#
# COMPACT_ATOMS: atom_id res chain seq x y z
N ILE A 1 -3.57 9.91 25.57
CA ILE A 1 -4.37 11.10 25.17
C ILE A 1 -4.82 10.86 23.74
N THR A 2 -6.10 10.58 23.53
CA THR A 2 -6.65 10.07 22.27
C THR A 2 -6.55 11.15 21.18
N GLN A 3 -5.98 10.82 20.02
CA GLN A 3 -5.86 11.74 18.86
C GLN A 3 -7.20 12.07 18.18
N TYR A 4 -8.30 11.47 18.67
CA TYR A 4 -9.61 11.50 18.05
C TYR A 4 -10.32 12.87 18.11
N PRO A 5 -10.36 13.58 19.25
CA PRO A 5 -11.05 14.88 19.36
C PRO A 5 -10.36 15.95 18.51
N LEU A 6 -9.02 15.93 18.49
CA LEU A 6 -8.23 16.87 17.71
C LEU A 6 -8.43 16.67 16.21
N ASN A 7 -8.45 15.41 15.74
CA ASN A 7 -8.70 15.11 14.34
C ASN A 7 -10.11 15.50 13.89
N ALA A 8 -11.11 15.36 14.75
CA ALA A 8 -12.47 15.81 14.49
C ALA A 8 -12.53 17.33 14.35
N ALA A 9 -11.97 18.08 15.32
CA ALA A 9 -11.93 19.53 15.26
C ALA A 9 -11.20 20.07 14.01
N ILE A 10 -10.09 19.43 13.63
CA ILE A 10 -9.36 19.82 12.40
C ILE A 10 -10.20 19.54 11.14
N ASN A 11 -10.98 18.46 11.12
CA ASN A 11 -11.87 18.17 10.00
C ASN A 11 -13.01 19.19 9.92
N ASP A 12 -13.57 19.59 11.06
CA ASP A 12 -14.63 20.61 11.11
C ASP A 12 -14.12 21.97 10.61
N VAL A 13 -12.92 22.37 11.02
CA VAL A 13 -12.26 23.61 10.54
C VAL A 13 -11.97 23.53 9.04
N SER A 14 -11.47 22.41 8.55
CA SER A 14 -11.24 22.20 7.11
C SER A 14 -12.55 22.27 6.30
N TYR A 15 -13.64 21.76 6.86
CA TYR A 15 -14.96 21.81 6.25
C TYR A 15 -15.54 23.22 6.23
N MET A 16 -15.45 23.97 7.35
CA MET A 16 -15.92 25.35 7.46
C MET A 16 -15.19 26.30 6.52
N LEU A 17 -13.88 26.13 6.38
CA LEU A 17 -13.07 27.01 5.54
C LEU A 17 -13.18 26.65 4.05
N LYS A 18 -13.75 25.48 3.69
CA LYS A 18 -13.65 24.88 2.34
C LYS A 18 -12.20 24.74 1.85
N VAL A 19 -11.24 24.70 2.79
CA VAL A 19 -9.81 24.63 2.49
C VAL A 19 -9.27 23.32 3.04
N HIS A 20 -8.45 22.64 2.24
CA HIS A 20 -7.94 21.30 2.55
C HIS A 20 -7.03 21.29 3.79
N ARG A 21 -7.01 20.18 4.53
CA ARG A 21 -6.11 19.96 5.69
C ARG A 21 -4.62 20.13 5.35
N ASN A 22 -4.23 19.91 4.10
CA ASN A 22 -2.86 20.15 3.61
C ASN A 22 -2.52 21.65 3.46
N ILE A 23 -3.51 22.53 3.34
CA ILE A 23 -3.30 23.99 3.32
C ILE A 23 -3.20 24.53 4.75
N LEU A 24 -3.78 23.82 5.72
CA LEU A 24 -3.63 24.12 7.14
C LEU A 24 -2.24 23.76 7.71
N HIS A 25 -1.29 23.31 6.88
CA HIS A 25 0.04 22.84 7.28
C HIS A 25 0.06 21.75 8.37
N ILE A 26 -1.09 21.14 8.68
CA ILE A 26 -1.18 19.97 9.56
C ILE A 26 -0.95 18.74 8.70
N ASN A 27 0.30 18.58 8.23
CA ASN A 27 0.72 17.39 7.52
C ASN A 27 0.69 16.23 8.52
N ALA A 28 -0.17 15.23 8.26
CA ALA A 28 -0.01 13.94 8.91
C ALA A 28 1.41 13.45 8.61
N SER A 29 2.13 13.00 9.64
CA SER A 29 3.50 12.51 9.43
C SER A 29 3.49 11.39 8.40
N ASN A 30 4.35 11.51 7.37
CA ASN A 30 4.54 10.46 6.38
C ASN A 30 5.09 9.23 7.09
N LYS A 31 4.26 8.18 7.18
CA LYS A 31 4.60 6.93 7.88
C LYS A 31 4.92 5.79 6.93
N GLY A 32 4.62 5.97 5.65
CA GLY A 32 4.79 4.96 4.62
C GLY A 32 6.23 4.49 4.48
N LEU A 33 6.42 3.17 4.37
CA LEU A 33 7.70 2.55 4.04
C LEU A 33 7.58 1.74 2.76
N ILE A 34 8.68 1.67 2.02
CA ILE A 34 8.84 0.88 0.80
C ILE A 34 10.13 0.05 0.84
N PHE A 35 10.07 -1.17 0.30
CA PHE A 35 11.21 -2.06 0.13
C PHE A 35 11.05 -2.92 -1.13
N GLY A 36 12.13 -3.14 -1.87
CA GLY A 36 12.13 -3.97 -3.08
C GLY A 36 12.88 -3.32 -4.24
N ASP A 37 12.98 -4.03 -5.37
CA ASP A 37 13.68 -3.54 -6.55
C ASP A 37 12.88 -2.45 -7.27
N ILE A 38 12.94 -1.23 -6.73
CA ILE A 38 12.35 -0.03 -7.33
C ILE A 38 13.29 1.16 -7.11
N LYS A 39 13.43 1.95 -8.17
CA LYS A 39 13.98 3.29 -8.14
C LYS A 39 12.87 4.30 -8.41
N ILE A 40 12.86 5.38 -7.65
CA ILE A 40 11.89 6.46 -7.71
C ILE A 40 12.64 7.71 -8.15
N TYR A 41 12.25 8.29 -9.27
CA TYR A 41 12.81 9.55 -9.76
C TYR A 41 11.95 10.72 -9.27
N LEU A 42 12.61 11.73 -8.70
CA LEU A 42 11.97 12.91 -8.14
C LEU A 42 12.20 14.15 -9.02
N THR A 43 11.35 15.16 -8.84
CA THR A 43 11.38 16.44 -9.59
C THR A 43 12.66 17.25 -9.39
N ASP A 44 13.40 17.00 -8.31
CA ASP A 44 14.68 17.65 -7.99
C ASP A 44 15.88 16.94 -8.64
N ASN A 45 15.63 16.07 -9.63
CA ASN A 45 16.62 15.21 -10.28
C ASN A 45 17.32 14.22 -9.34
N THR A 46 16.78 14.00 -8.13
CA THR A 46 17.27 12.94 -7.25
C THR A 46 16.56 11.62 -7.55
N ALA A 47 17.24 10.51 -7.26
CA ALA A 47 16.70 9.17 -7.39
C ALA A 47 16.84 8.43 -6.05
N ILE A 48 15.74 7.84 -5.59
CA ILE A 48 15.68 7.03 -4.38
C ILE A 48 15.60 5.57 -4.79
N SER A 49 16.51 4.73 -4.30
CA SER A 49 16.51 3.28 -4.53
C SER A 49 16.16 2.54 -3.24
N SER A 50 15.22 1.59 -3.30
CA SER A 50 14.87 0.72 -2.16
C SER A 50 15.31 -0.73 -2.34
N ARG A 51 16.30 -0.98 -3.21
CA ARG A 51 16.80 -2.33 -3.54
C ARG A 51 17.35 -3.08 -2.33
N ASP A 52 18.18 -2.39 -1.55
CA ASP A 52 18.97 -3.02 -0.48
C ASP A 52 18.51 -2.59 0.92
N SER A 53 17.66 -1.56 1.02
CA SER A 53 17.22 -1.00 2.28
C SER A 53 15.77 -0.54 2.22
N THR A 54 15.13 -0.53 3.38
CA THR A 54 13.80 0.07 3.54
C THR A 54 13.92 1.58 3.48
N VAL A 55 13.09 2.23 2.68
CA VAL A 55 13.07 3.69 2.53
C VAL A 55 11.69 4.24 2.89
N SER A 56 11.64 5.46 3.42
CA SER A 56 10.38 6.17 3.62
C SER A 56 9.78 6.58 2.28
N ILE A 57 8.46 6.48 2.14
CA ILE A 57 7.77 6.89 0.91
C ILE A 57 7.96 8.42 0.74
N PRO A 58 8.56 8.88 -0.37
CA PRO A 58 8.73 10.30 -0.62
C PRO A 58 7.39 10.99 -0.79
N ASP A 59 7.40 12.32 -0.81
CA ASP A 59 6.20 13.09 -1.14
C ASP A 59 5.70 12.69 -2.53
N TYR A 60 4.49 12.14 -2.60
CA TYR A 60 3.92 11.63 -3.84
C TYR A 60 3.77 12.70 -4.92
N THR A 61 3.69 13.98 -4.54
CA THR A 61 3.59 15.11 -5.48
C THR A 61 4.90 15.38 -6.23
N LYS A 62 6.02 14.93 -5.70
CA LYS A 62 7.37 15.15 -6.27
C LYS A 62 7.84 14.01 -7.18
N ILE A 63 7.00 13.01 -7.42
CA ILE A 63 7.39 11.79 -8.14
C ILE A 63 7.26 12.00 -9.65
N LEU A 64 8.39 11.91 -10.35
CA LEU A 64 8.47 11.99 -11.80
C LEU A 64 8.32 10.65 -12.50
N ASP A 65 8.97 9.59 -12.02
CA ASP A 65 8.87 8.27 -12.65
C ASP A 65 9.37 7.14 -11.75
N PHE A 66 9.19 5.89 -12.21
CA PHE A 66 9.64 4.69 -11.54
C PHE A 66 10.38 3.75 -12.49
N GLU A 67 11.45 3.12 -12.00
CA GLU A 67 12.12 2.01 -12.68
C GLU A 67 12.10 0.78 -11.75
N THR A 68 11.62 -0.37 -12.23
CA THR A 68 11.52 -1.60 -11.43
C THR A 68 11.49 -2.85 -12.31
N ASN A 69 12.07 -3.95 -11.82
CA ASN A 69 11.88 -5.29 -12.40
C ASN A 69 10.78 -6.10 -11.69
N CYS A 70 10.16 -5.53 -10.66
CA CYS A 70 9.08 -6.17 -9.93
C CYS A 70 7.81 -6.25 -10.80
N LYS A 71 7.01 -7.29 -10.55
CA LYS A 71 5.78 -7.56 -11.31
C LYS A 71 4.52 -7.32 -10.49
N TYR A 72 4.68 -7.12 -9.19
CA TYR A 72 3.58 -7.11 -8.24
C TYR A 72 3.90 -6.14 -7.10
N VAL A 73 2.87 -5.60 -6.46
CA VAL A 73 2.99 -4.83 -5.22
C VAL A 73 2.33 -5.62 -4.09
N LEU A 74 3.00 -5.75 -2.95
CA LEU A 74 2.45 -6.32 -1.73
C LEU A 74 2.30 -5.22 -0.69
N LEU A 75 1.04 -4.88 -0.39
CA LEU A 75 0.65 -3.89 0.59
C LEU A 75 0.36 -4.56 1.93
N LEU A 76 1.05 -4.11 2.98
CA LEU A 76 1.02 -4.71 4.31
C LEU A 76 0.50 -3.71 5.34
N GLU A 77 -0.46 -4.13 6.17
CA GLU A 77 -0.97 -3.31 7.27
C GLU A 77 0.11 -3.04 8.33
N LYS A 78 0.65 -4.11 8.93
CA LYS A 78 1.55 -4.04 10.09
C LYS A 78 3.01 -3.95 9.68
N GLU A 79 3.72 -2.97 10.26
CA GLU A 79 5.17 -2.82 10.10
C GLU A 79 5.95 -4.06 10.57
N THR A 80 5.49 -4.72 11.64
CA THR A 80 6.18 -5.92 12.15
C THR A 80 6.17 -7.07 11.14
N VAL A 81 5.13 -7.17 10.30
CA VAL A 81 5.07 -8.15 9.21
C VAL A 81 5.97 -7.70 8.06
N PHE A 82 5.92 -6.41 7.71
CA PHE A 82 6.81 -5.81 6.71
C PHE A 82 8.28 -6.05 7.02
N SER A 83 8.77 -5.67 8.20
CA SER A 83 10.17 -5.82 8.58
C SER A 83 10.60 -7.28 8.59
N LYS A 84 9.73 -8.20 9.05
CA LYS A 84 10.01 -9.63 8.99
C LYS A 84 10.16 -10.13 7.55
N LEU A 85 9.34 -9.64 6.61
CA LEU A 85 9.45 -10.00 5.19
C LEU A 85 10.71 -9.41 4.54
N CYS A 86 11.13 -8.20 4.93
CA CYS A 86 12.37 -7.59 4.44
C CYS A 86 13.61 -8.39 4.89
N HIS A 87 13.65 -8.86 6.15
CA HIS A 87 14.80 -9.61 6.69
C HIS A 87 14.84 -11.08 6.26
N GLN A 88 13.72 -11.65 5.81
CA GLN A 88 13.68 -13.03 5.30
C GLN A 88 14.13 -13.07 3.83
N ASN A 89 15.45 -13.20 3.62
CA ASN A 89 16.14 -13.31 2.32
C ASN A 89 15.68 -14.45 1.36
N PHE A 90 14.55 -15.12 1.60
CA PHE A 90 14.47 -16.55 1.30
C PHE A 90 13.58 -16.99 0.15
N LEU A 91 13.09 -16.10 -0.71
CA LEU A 91 12.25 -16.52 -1.83
C LEU A 91 12.58 -15.76 -3.12
N PRO A 92 13.01 -16.45 -4.20
CA PRO A 92 13.22 -15.85 -5.52
C PRO A 92 12.00 -15.07 -6.04
N LEU A 93 10.80 -15.44 -5.60
CA LEU A 93 9.58 -14.74 -5.93
C LEU A 93 9.38 -13.44 -5.15
N MET A 94 9.89 -13.30 -3.92
CA MET A 94 9.81 -12.04 -3.15
C MET A 94 10.58 -10.91 -3.87
N LYS A 95 11.60 -11.26 -4.66
CA LYS A 95 12.30 -10.30 -5.55
C LYS A 95 11.41 -9.68 -6.63
N LYS A 96 10.23 -10.26 -6.89
CA LYS A 96 9.26 -9.74 -7.86
C LYS A 96 8.22 -8.81 -7.22
N PHE A 97 8.30 -8.59 -5.90
CA PHE A 97 7.37 -7.75 -5.15
C PHE A 97 8.02 -6.45 -4.72
N ILE A 98 7.27 -5.37 -4.87
CA ILE A 98 7.49 -4.13 -4.12
C ILE A 98 6.66 -4.24 -2.84
N LEU A 99 7.32 -4.20 -1.69
CA LEU A 99 6.67 -4.19 -0.39
C LEU A 99 6.35 -2.76 0.01
N ILE A 100 5.12 -2.51 0.45
CA ILE A 100 4.67 -1.20 0.93
C ILE A 100 3.91 -1.39 2.25
N THR A 101 4.14 -0.52 3.22
CA THR A 101 3.30 -0.45 4.43
C THR A 101 3.04 1.00 4.83
N ALA A 102 1.85 1.28 5.36
CA ALA A 102 1.51 2.56 6.00
C ALA A 102 1.59 2.51 7.54
N ARG A 103 2.04 1.38 8.11
CA ARG A 103 2.08 1.15 9.58
C ARG A 103 0.68 1.27 10.22
N GLY A 104 -0.31 0.64 9.60
CA GLY A 104 -1.72 0.70 9.99
C GLY A 104 -2.55 1.58 9.04
N MET A 105 -3.24 2.58 9.59
CA MET A 105 -4.16 3.42 8.80
C MET A 105 -3.43 4.20 7.70
N PRO A 106 -3.97 4.17 6.47
CA PRO A 106 -3.32 4.79 5.33
C PRO A 106 -3.35 6.32 5.41
N ASP A 107 -2.19 6.94 5.27
CA ASP A 107 -2.04 8.38 5.08
C ASP A 107 -2.26 8.77 3.61
N ILE A 108 -2.49 10.06 3.38
CA ILE A 108 -2.73 10.61 2.03
C ILE A 108 -1.49 10.36 1.14
N ASN A 109 -0.29 10.48 1.71
CA ASN A 109 0.95 10.29 0.98
C ASN A 109 1.10 8.86 0.45
N THR A 110 0.90 7.83 1.29
CA THR A 110 1.01 6.43 0.85
C THR A 110 -0.09 6.08 -0.16
N ARG A 111 -1.31 6.63 -0.01
CA ARG A 111 -2.38 6.42 -0.99
C ARG A 111 -2.07 7.04 -2.35
N GLY A 112 -1.61 8.30 -2.35
CA GLY A 112 -1.18 8.99 -3.57
C GLY A 112 -0.02 8.27 -4.24
N PHE A 113 0.97 7.84 -3.46
CA PHE A 113 2.09 7.04 -3.94
C PHE A 113 1.63 5.76 -4.64
N LEU A 114 0.79 4.96 -3.97
CA LEU A 114 0.30 3.69 -4.49
C LEU A 114 -0.50 3.90 -5.79
N LYS A 115 -1.28 4.99 -5.87
CA LYS A 115 -2.03 5.36 -7.08
C LYS A 115 -1.11 5.71 -8.26
N ILE A 116 -0.11 6.57 -8.05
CA ILE A 116 0.83 6.93 -9.13
C ILE A 116 1.62 5.69 -9.58
N LEU A 117 2.10 4.89 -8.61
CA LEU A 117 2.83 3.66 -8.87
C LEU A 117 2.03 2.69 -9.76
N THR A 118 0.77 2.44 -9.39
CA THR A 118 -0.10 1.51 -10.13
C THR A 118 -0.53 2.06 -11.48
N ASN A 119 -0.78 3.36 -11.59
CA ASN A 119 -1.12 3.98 -12.87
C ASN A 119 0.06 3.95 -13.86
N LYS A 120 1.30 4.21 -13.40
CA LYS A 120 2.48 4.24 -14.28
C LYS A 120 2.96 2.85 -14.67
N LEU A 121 3.03 1.94 -13.71
CA LEU A 121 3.61 0.62 -13.92
C LEU A 121 2.58 -0.46 -14.24
N SER A 122 1.28 -0.18 -14.08
CA SER A 122 0.18 -1.14 -14.26
C SER A 122 0.35 -2.44 -13.46
N LEU A 123 1.01 -2.36 -12.30
CA LEU A 123 1.24 -3.51 -11.43
C LEU A 123 0.01 -3.79 -10.56
N PRO A 124 -0.45 -5.04 -10.44
CA PRO A 124 -1.51 -5.38 -9.51
C PRO A 124 -0.99 -5.30 -8.07
N VAL A 125 -1.84 -4.76 -7.19
CA VAL A 125 -1.58 -4.62 -5.77
C VAL A 125 -2.29 -5.73 -5.02
N PHE A 126 -1.56 -6.40 -4.14
CA PHE A 126 -2.07 -7.41 -3.25
C PHE A 126 -2.02 -6.89 -1.84
N ALA A 127 -3.19 -6.74 -1.22
CA ALA A 127 -3.34 -6.27 0.14
C ALA A 127 -3.35 -7.46 1.10
N LEU A 128 -2.51 -7.39 2.12
CA LEU A 128 -2.51 -8.29 3.26
C LEU A 128 -2.80 -7.47 4.53
N MET A 129 -3.99 -7.69 5.07
CA MET A 129 -4.57 -6.98 6.21
C MET A 129 -4.94 -7.98 7.31
N ASP A 130 -5.13 -7.50 8.52
CA ASP A 130 -5.61 -8.34 9.62
C ASP A 130 -7.06 -8.82 9.38
N PRO A 131 -7.43 -10.02 9.88
CA PRO A 131 -8.76 -10.62 9.73
C PRO A 131 -9.78 -10.00 10.70
N ASP A 132 -9.78 -8.67 10.83
CA ASP A 132 -10.67 -7.94 11.73
C ASP A 132 -11.38 -6.79 10.99
N PRO A 133 -12.44 -6.18 11.59
CA PRO A 133 -13.15 -5.06 10.98
C PRO A 133 -12.25 -3.87 10.64
N TYR A 134 -11.12 -3.70 11.34
CA TYR A 134 -10.19 -2.60 11.11
C TYR A 134 -9.33 -2.84 9.86
N GLY A 135 -8.79 -4.04 9.68
CA GLY A 135 -8.08 -4.45 8.46
C GLY A 135 -8.97 -4.35 7.22
N ILE A 136 -10.25 -4.75 7.33
CA ILE A 136 -11.26 -4.56 6.27
C ILE A 136 -11.45 -3.07 5.96
N HIS A 137 -11.58 -2.24 6.99
CA HIS A 137 -11.74 -0.80 6.82
C HIS A 137 -10.53 -0.16 6.13
N ILE A 138 -9.31 -0.56 6.48
CA ILE A 138 -8.08 -0.12 5.81
C ILE A 138 -8.10 -0.50 4.32
N TYR A 139 -8.43 -1.76 4.00
CA TYR A 139 -8.55 -2.21 2.61
C TYR A 139 -9.56 -1.38 1.82
N ILE A 140 -10.73 -1.12 2.40
CA ILE A 140 -11.80 -0.30 1.80
C ILE A 140 -11.28 1.11 1.49
N ILE A 141 -10.51 1.73 2.40
CA ILE A 141 -9.94 3.06 2.16
C ILE A 141 -8.96 3.05 0.97
N TYR A 142 -8.13 2.03 0.82
CA TYR A 142 -7.24 1.94 -0.35
C TYR A 142 -7.99 1.74 -1.67
N LYS A 143 -9.07 0.93 -1.64
CA LYS A 143 -9.82 0.57 -2.85
C LYS A 143 -10.83 1.64 -3.28
N TYR A 144 -11.68 2.06 -2.37
CA TYR A 144 -12.82 2.94 -2.64
C TYR A 144 -12.62 4.36 -2.12
N GLY A 145 -11.62 4.55 -1.26
CA GLY A 145 -11.31 5.83 -0.67
C GLY A 145 -12.03 6.08 0.65
N SER A 146 -11.77 7.26 1.23
CA SER A 146 -12.36 7.65 2.50
C SER A 146 -13.59 8.50 2.26
N LYS A 147 -14.65 8.31 3.06
CA LYS A 147 -15.85 9.16 3.02
C LYS A 147 -15.50 10.64 3.29
N ASN A 148 -14.52 10.88 4.16
CA ASN A 148 -14.05 12.23 4.51
C ASN A 148 -13.27 12.91 3.36
N LEU A 149 -12.86 12.15 2.35
CA LEU A 149 -12.11 12.64 1.18
C LEU A 149 -12.86 12.32 -0.13
N ALA A 150 -14.20 12.27 -0.09
CA ALA A 150 -15.04 11.90 -1.24
C ALA A 150 -14.68 12.63 -2.53
N HIS A 151 -14.36 13.94 -2.43
CA HIS A 151 -13.97 14.78 -3.57
C HIS A 151 -12.60 14.41 -4.21
N TYR A 152 -11.70 13.75 -3.47
CA TYR A 152 -10.35 13.37 -3.92
C TYR A 152 -10.17 11.87 -4.15
N ASN A 153 -11.20 11.06 -3.89
CA ASN A 153 -11.10 9.61 -4.02
C ASN A 153 -10.71 9.19 -5.45
N PHE A 154 -11.14 9.90 -6.49
CA PHE A 154 -10.70 9.61 -7.86
C PHE A 154 -9.17 9.69 -8.05
N GLN A 155 -8.51 10.63 -7.35
CA GLN A 155 -7.07 10.84 -7.40
C GLN A 155 -6.27 9.94 -6.44
N LEU A 156 -6.93 9.22 -5.52
CA LEU A 156 -6.28 8.47 -4.44
C LEU A 156 -6.66 6.97 -4.41
N ASN A 157 -7.58 6.52 -5.25
CA ASN A 157 -8.09 5.15 -5.25
C ASN A 157 -7.29 4.22 -6.15
N CYS A 158 -6.89 3.07 -5.62
CA CYS A 158 -6.23 2.02 -6.37
C CYS A 158 -7.25 0.98 -6.85
N ASN A 159 -7.63 1.02 -8.14
CA ASN A 159 -8.64 0.11 -8.69
C ASN A 159 -8.11 -1.33 -8.83
N PHE A 160 -6.80 -1.50 -9.04
CA PHE A 160 -6.13 -2.80 -9.20
C PHE A 160 -5.60 -3.35 -7.85
N ILE A 161 -6.46 -3.40 -6.83
CA ILE A 161 -6.13 -3.93 -5.50
C ILE A 161 -6.95 -5.17 -5.11
N PHE A 162 -6.26 -6.26 -4.83
CA PHE A 162 -6.84 -7.55 -4.44
C PHE A 162 -6.54 -7.83 -2.99
N TRP A 163 -7.57 -8.04 -2.18
CA TRP A 163 -7.37 -8.54 -0.82
C TRP A 163 -7.04 -10.03 -0.90
N ILE A 164 -5.83 -10.40 -0.48
CA ILE A 164 -5.40 -11.80 -0.47
C ILE A 164 -5.68 -12.45 0.88
N GLY A 165 -5.72 -11.68 1.97
CA GLY A 165 -6.00 -12.20 3.31
C GLY A 165 -5.47 -11.28 4.40
N VAL A 166 -5.40 -11.72 5.66
CA VAL A 166 -5.90 -13.02 6.16
C VAL A 166 -7.43 -12.97 6.21
N HIS A 167 -8.13 -13.94 5.60
CA HIS A 167 -9.57 -14.02 5.79
C HIS A 167 -9.88 -14.73 7.11
N PRO A 168 -11.01 -14.43 7.76
CA PRO A 168 -11.43 -15.15 8.97
C PRO A 168 -11.49 -16.68 8.77
N SER A 169 -11.81 -17.14 7.56
CA SER A 169 -11.78 -18.55 7.17
C SER A 169 -10.37 -19.18 7.21
N ASP A 170 -9.32 -18.38 7.10
CA ASP A 170 -7.95 -18.84 7.05
C ASP A 170 -7.23 -18.78 8.41
N LEU A 171 -7.88 -18.23 9.44
CA LEU A 171 -7.35 -18.14 10.81
C LEU A 171 -6.88 -19.50 11.35
N ILE A 172 -7.54 -20.59 10.95
CA ILE A 172 -7.21 -21.96 11.37
C ILE A 172 -5.90 -22.46 10.73
N ARG A 173 -5.46 -21.87 9.60
CA ARG A 173 -4.28 -22.31 8.83
C ARG A 173 -3.02 -21.46 9.05
N PHE A 174 -3.14 -20.27 9.65
CA PHE A 174 -2.03 -19.33 9.78
C PHE A 174 -1.38 -19.34 11.16
N LEU A 175 -0.55 -20.35 11.40
CA LEU A 175 0.29 -20.45 12.61
C LEU A 175 1.73 -19.97 12.40
N SER A 176 2.16 -19.72 11.14
CA SER A 176 3.51 -19.17 10.87
C SER A 176 3.62 -18.41 9.54
N ILE A 177 4.62 -17.51 9.45
CA ILE A 177 4.95 -16.74 8.23
C ILE A 177 5.26 -17.65 7.04
N LYS A 178 5.78 -18.86 7.28
CA LYS A 178 6.00 -19.86 6.20
C LYS A 178 4.68 -20.27 5.53
N HIS A 179 3.60 -20.37 6.29
CA HIS A 179 2.27 -20.65 5.74
C HIS A 179 1.69 -19.46 4.99
N LEU A 180 1.90 -18.25 5.51
CA LEU A 180 1.52 -17.01 4.82
C LEU A 180 2.18 -16.90 3.44
N LEU A 181 3.49 -17.17 3.37
CA LEU A 181 4.23 -17.17 2.11
C LEU A 181 3.75 -18.27 1.15
N LYS A 182 3.52 -19.51 1.63
CA LYS A 182 2.90 -20.58 0.82
C LYS A 182 1.52 -20.22 0.30
N TYR A 183 0.72 -19.53 1.09
CA TYR A 183 -0.62 -19.11 0.72
C TYR A 183 -0.58 -18.00 -0.34
N ILE A 184 0.26 -16.98 -0.13
CA ILE A 184 0.61 -15.97 -1.14
C ILE A 184 1.03 -16.70 -2.43
N PHE A 185 1.95 -17.67 -2.36
CA PHE A 185 2.34 -18.49 -3.53
C PHE A 185 1.21 -19.21 -4.22
N SER A 186 0.34 -19.88 -3.47
CA SER A 186 -0.80 -20.60 -4.03
C SER A 186 -1.73 -19.64 -4.79
N TYR A 187 -2.05 -18.50 -4.18
CA TYR A 187 -2.82 -17.44 -4.81
C TYR A 187 -2.16 -16.92 -6.09
N PHE A 188 -0.83 -16.72 -6.10
CA PHE A 188 -0.11 -16.29 -7.30
C PHE A 188 -0.15 -17.31 -8.45
N ILE A 189 0.01 -18.60 -8.14
CA ILE A 189 -0.07 -19.67 -9.14
C ILE A 189 -1.48 -19.72 -9.73
N GLN A 190 -2.51 -19.59 -8.88
CA GLN A 190 -3.90 -19.56 -9.32
C GLN A 190 -4.22 -18.30 -10.14
N PHE A 191 -3.73 -17.12 -9.72
CA PHE A 191 -3.90 -15.86 -10.45
C PHE A 191 -3.21 -15.90 -11.82
N LYS A 192 -2.00 -16.48 -11.92
CA LYS A 192 -1.35 -16.71 -13.21
C LYS A 192 -2.14 -17.63 -14.12
N LYS A 193 -2.74 -18.71 -13.59
CA LYS A 193 -3.62 -19.60 -14.37
C LYS A 193 -4.83 -18.83 -14.90
N ILE A 194 -5.46 -18.00 -14.07
CA ILE A 194 -6.64 -17.21 -14.45
C ILE A 194 -6.28 -16.17 -15.52
N CYS A 195 -5.17 -15.43 -15.37
CA CYS A 195 -4.73 -14.45 -16.37
C CYS A 195 -4.24 -15.10 -17.68
N CYS A 196 -3.59 -16.27 -17.63
CA CYS A 196 -3.18 -16.99 -18.84
C CYS A 196 -4.38 -17.55 -19.64
N CYS A 197 -5.53 -17.81 -18.99
CA CYS A 197 -6.75 -18.20 -19.70
C CYS A 197 -7.38 -17.05 -20.51
N HIS A 198 -7.15 -15.78 -20.14
CA HIS A 198 -7.70 -14.64 -20.86
C HIS A 198 -6.86 -14.14 -22.06
N HIS A 199 -5.70 -14.74 -22.33
CA HIS A 199 -4.89 -14.45 -23.52
C HIS A 199 -5.02 -15.49 -24.65
N LYS A 200 -6.05 -16.36 -24.59
CA LYS A 200 -6.34 -17.40 -25.60
C LYS A 200 -7.72 -17.30 -26.23
N LEU A 201 -8.37 -16.13 -26.18
CA LEU A 201 -9.60 -15.84 -26.93
C LEU A 201 -9.36 -14.64 -27.84
#